data_AF-A0A258CQ14-F1
#
_entry.id   AF-A0A258CQ14-F1
#
_cell.length_a   1.000
_cell.length_b   1.000
_cell.length_c   1.000
_cell.angle_alpha   90.00
_cell.angle_beta   90.00
_cell.angle_gamma   90.00
#
_symmetry.space_group_name_H-M   'P 1'
#
loop_
_entity.id
_entity.type
_entity.pdbx_description
1 polymer ?
#
loop_
_entity_poly.entity_id
_entity_poly.type
_entity_poly.pdbx_seq_one_letter_code
_entity_poly.pdbx_strand_id
1 'polypeptide(L)' 'MSRPIELHYWPTPNGWKISIALEEMGLPYEMIPVNIGVGEQFKPEFLAISPNN' A
#
# COMPACT_ATOMS: atom_id res chain seq x y z
N MET A 1 19.65 -3.12 10.81
CA MET A 1 18.82 -3.63 9.71
C MET A 1 17.87 -2.52 9.28
N SER A 2 17.63 -2.34 7.98
CA SER A 2 16.64 -1.39 7.46
C SER A 2 15.24 -1.84 7.84
N ARG A 3 14.32 -0.90 8.13
CA ARG A 3 12.91 -1.22 8.35
C ARG A 3 12.30 -1.74 7.03
N PRO A 4 11.34 -2.68 7.07
CA PRO A 4 10.59 -3.11 5.90
C PRO A 4 9.85 -1.93 5.26
N ILE A 5 9.60 -2.01 3.95
CA ILE A 5 8.75 -1.04 3.23
C ILE A 5 7.29 -1.24 3.66
N GLU A 6 6.58 -0.17 3.97
CA GLU A 6 5.14 -0.22 4.23
C GLU A 6 4.38 -0.06 2.91
N LEU A 7 3.69 -1.11 2.46
CA LEU A 7 2.84 -1.10 1.26
C LEU A 7 1.37 -0.99 1.66
N HIS A 8 0.81 0.22 1.58
CA HIS A 8 -0.63 0.41 1.69
C HIS A 8 -1.34 -0.14 0.45
N TYR A 9 -2.16 -1.17 0.62
CA TYR A 9 -2.59 -2.05 -0.47
C TYR A 9 -4.09 -2.29 -0.51
N TRP A 10 -4.59 -2.41 -1.74
CA TRP A 10 -5.88 -3.03 -2.06
C TRP A 10 -5.74 -3.81 -3.38
N PRO A 11 -6.43 -4.96 -3.58
CA PRO A 11 -6.32 -5.79 -4.78
C PRO A 11 -6.94 -5.13 -6.02
N THR A 12 -6.26 -4.11 -6.50
CA THR A 12 -6.51 -3.36 -7.73
C THR A 12 -5.30 -3.49 -8.65
N PRO A 13 -5.43 -3.20 -9.96
CA PRO A 13 -4.27 -3.21 -10.85
C PRO A 13 -3.09 -2.33 -10.37
N ASN A 14 -3.35 -1.22 -9.67
CA ASN A 14 -2.28 -0.38 -9.14
C ASN A 14 -1.60 -0.98 -7.91
N GLY A 15 -2.37 -1.63 -7.02
CA GLY A 15 -1.79 -2.37 -5.89
C GLY A 15 -0.87 -3.49 -6.36
N TRP A 16 -1.31 -4.28 -7.35
CA TRP A 16 -0.53 -5.41 -7.88
C TRP A 16 0.80 -5.00 -8.51
N LYS A 17 0.87 -3.84 -9.19
CA LYS A 17 2.13 -3.36 -9.79
C LYS A 17 3.24 -3.26 -8.74
N ILE A 18 2.92 -2.75 -7.56
CA ILE A 18 3.92 -2.51 -6.52
C ILE A 18 4.26 -3.79 -5.79
N SER A 19 3.29 -4.65 -5.47
CA SER A 19 3.58 -5.94 -4.85
C SER A 19 4.47 -6.81 -5.75
N ILE A 20 4.17 -6.88 -7.06
CA ILE A 20 5.02 -7.62 -8.01
C ILE A 20 6.44 -7.05 -8.05
N ALA A 21 6.58 -5.72 -8.13
CA ALA A 21 7.90 -5.10 -8.15
C ALA A 21 8.71 -5.40 -6.88
N LEU A 22 8.08 -5.40 -5.70
CA LEU A 22 8.75 -5.70 -4.43
C LEU A 22 9.23 -7.16 -4.38
N GLU A 23 8.40 -8.10 -4.85
CA GLU A 23 8.78 -9.52 -4.96
C GLU A 23 9.94 -9.73 -5.94
N GLU A 24 9.85 -9.16 -7.15
CA GLU A 24 10.90 -9.28 -8.19
C GLU A 24 12.25 -8.68 -7.73
N MET A 25 12.22 -7.65 -6.90
CA MET A 25 13.42 -7.00 -6.35
C MET A 25 13.93 -7.67 -5.06
N GLY A 26 13.19 -8.64 -4.50
CA GLY A 26 13.53 -9.26 -3.22
C GLY A 26 13.57 -8.28 -2.05
N LEU A 27 12.76 -7.22 -2.10
CA LEU A 27 12.74 -6.19 -1.05
C LEU A 27 11.76 -6.56 0.06
N PRO A 28 12.17 -6.51 1.34
CA PRO A 28 11.27 -6.79 2.45
C PRO A 28 10.21 -5.71 2.59
N TYR A 29 8.94 -6.12 2.69
CA TYR A 29 7.81 -5.22 2.88
C TYR A 29 6.75 -5.80 3.81
N GLU A 30 5.97 -4.91 4.42
CA GLU A 30 4.77 -5.22 5.17
C GLU A 30 3.57 -4.66 4.40
N MET A 31 2.52 -5.48 4.24
CA MET A 31 1.30 -5.07 3.56
C MET A 31 0.29 -4.53 4.56
N ILE A 32 -0.15 -3.28 4.37
CA ILE A 32 -1.16 -2.60 5.18
C ILE A 32 -2.45 -2.50 4.34
N PRO A 33 -3.51 -3.24 4.68
CA PRO A 33 -4.75 -3.20 3.90
C PRO A 33 -5.44 -1.83 4.01
N VAL A 34 -5.91 -1.31 2.88
CA VAL A 34 -6.77 -0.10 2.81
C VAL A 34 -8.00 -0.46 1.98
N ASN A 35 -9.11 -0.78 2.63
CA ASN A 35 -10.35 -1.20 2.00
C ASN A 35 -11.07 -0.03 1.32
N ILE A 36 -10.75 0.17 0.04
CA ILE A 36 -11.38 1.23 -0.74
C ILE A 36 -12.86 0.97 -1.06
N GLY A 37 -13.31 -0.29 -0.93
CA GLY A 37 -14.72 -0.67 -1.08
C GLY A 37 -15.62 -0.11 0.02
N VAL A 38 -15.04 0.28 1.16
CA VAL A 38 -15.74 0.94 2.27
C VAL A 38 -15.21 2.36 2.54
N GLY A 39 -14.39 2.91 1.63
CA GLY A 39 -13.93 4.29 1.71
C GLY A 39 -12.76 4.54 2.67
N GLU A 40 -11.94 3.53 3.01
CA GLU A 40 -10.81 3.73 3.94
C GLU A 40 -9.75 4.72 3.41
N GLN A 41 -9.66 4.91 2.09
CA GLN A 41 -8.78 5.91 1.47
C GLN A 41 -9.18 7.36 1.76
N PHE A 42 -10.38 7.60 2.31
CA PHE A 42 -10.84 8.92 2.72
C PHE A 42 -10.56 9.22 4.20
N LYS A 43 -10.09 8.23 4.97
CA LYS A 43 -9.79 8.40 6.39
C LYS A 43 -8.63 9.40 6.58
N PRO A 44 -8.70 10.31 7.56
CA PRO A 44 -7.66 11.33 7.79
C PRO A 44 -6.26 10.74 7.93
N GLU A 45 -6.15 9.55 8.52
CA GLU A 45 -4.88 8.87 8.73
C GLU A 45 -4.24 8.44 7.40
N PHE A 46 -5.05 8.00 6.43
CA PHE A 46 -4.56 7.64 5.10
C PHE A 46 -4.25 8.88 4.26
N LEU A 47 -5.07 9.94 4.36
CA LEU A 47 -4.84 11.20 3.64
C LEU A 47 -3.58 11.94 4.07
N ALA A 48 -3.12 11.73 5.31
CA ALA A 48 -1.81 12.20 5.77
C ALA A 48 -0.63 11.55 5.02
N ILE A 49 -0.85 10.38 4.41
CA ILE A 49 0.15 9.61 3.66
C ILE A 49 -0.01 9.83 2.15
N SER A 50 -1.24 9.68 1.65
CA SER A 50 -1.60 9.85 0.24
C SER A 50 -2.78 10.81 0.11
N PRO A 51 -2.54 12.11 -0.18
CA PRO A 51 -3.60 13.11 -0.23
C PRO A 51 -4.52 12.98 -1.45
N ASN A 52 -4.15 12.14 -2.43
CA ASN A 52 -4.96 11.82 -3.60
C ASN A 52 -5.72 10.51 -3.37
N ASN A 53 -7.04 10.52 -3.55
CA ASN A 53 -7.96 9.42 -3.24
C ASN A 53 -8.83 8.99 -4.43
#